data_AF-A0A3D0WT55-F1
#
_entry.id   AF-A0A3D0WT55-F1
#
_cell.length_a   1.000
_cell.length_b   1.000
_cell.length_c   1.000
_cell.angle_alpha   90.00
_cell.angle_beta   90.00
_cell.angle_gamma   90.00
#
_symmetry.space_group_name_H-M   'P 1'
#
loop_
_entity.id
_entity.type
_entity.pdbx_description
1 polymer ?
#
loop_
_entity_poly.entity_id
_entity_poly.type
_entity_poly.pdbx_seq_one_letter_code
_entity_poly.pdbx_strand_id
1 'polypeptide(L)'
;EVYMQLKPGESVVLKTFAHDDVVVPEWMYSRDSGKEFRITNGWSLEFMESEPAIRGVFGIDSLMSWTEIGEERAKRNTGTARYRVKFTINKVPGREYLLNLGDVRESACVYVNGREVGTLFAVPFTTRIGRYLNNGENLLEIDVTNLPANRISDYDRRGVQWRIFNDINVVDVNYQQTLYDKWETVPSGLPGPVTVKEVLLTHDPSDSVVYLGNGFQP
;
A
#
# COMPACT_ATOMS: atom_id res chain seq x y z
N GLU A 1 -21.68 -10.29 -23.16
CA GLU A 1 -21.03 -9.02 -22.73
C GLU A 1 -20.18 -9.33 -21.50
N VAL A 2 -19.11 -8.57 -21.26
CA VAL A 2 -18.26 -8.70 -20.06
C VAL A 2 -18.24 -7.35 -19.36
N TYR A 3 -18.56 -7.32 -18.07
CA TYR A 3 -18.49 -6.11 -17.26
C TYR A 3 -17.13 -6.05 -16.54
N MET A 4 -16.53 -4.87 -16.45
CA MET A 4 -15.22 -4.69 -15.81
C MET A 4 -15.34 -3.70 -14.65
N GLN A 5 -14.75 -4.05 -13.50
CA GLN A 5 -14.66 -3.19 -12.33
C GLN A 5 -13.21 -2.73 -12.18
N LEU A 6 -12.91 -1.51 -12.63
CA LEU A 6 -11.56 -0.96 -12.59
C LEU A 6 -11.50 0.24 -11.63
N LYS A 7 -10.48 0.25 -10.77
CA LYS A 7 -10.16 1.40 -9.94
C LYS A 7 -9.29 2.41 -10.71
N PRO A 8 -9.18 3.68 -10.26
CA PRO A 8 -8.27 4.64 -10.88
C PRO A 8 -6.84 4.10 -10.97
N GLY A 9 -6.26 4.11 -12.18
CA GLY A 9 -4.91 3.60 -12.45
C GLY A 9 -4.82 2.09 -12.68
N GLU A 10 -5.91 1.33 -12.50
CA GLU A 10 -5.93 -0.11 -12.73
C GLU A 10 -5.98 -0.44 -14.22
N SER A 11 -5.27 -1.48 -14.63
CA SER A 11 -5.29 -2.02 -15.99
C SER A 11 -5.62 -3.50 -15.94
N VAL A 12 -6.42 -3.97 -16.90
CA VAL A 12 -6.79 -5.38 -17.03
C VAL A 12 -6.54 -5.87 -18.45
N VAL A 13 -6.16 -7.13 -18.59
CA VAL A 13 -6.06 -7.82 -19.89
C VAL A 13 -7.25 -8.77 -20.01
N LEU A 14 -8.16 -8.50 -20.95
CA LEU A 14 -9.25 -9.40 -21.29
C LEU A 14 -8.81 -10.37 -22.38
N LYS A 15 -8.72 -11.66 -22.05
CA LYS A 15 -8.42 -12.71 -23.02
C LYS A 15 -9.72 -13.27 -23.61
N THR A 16 -9.84 -13.22 -24.94
CA THR A 16 -11.00 -13.75 -25.68
C THR A 16 -10.58 -14.90 -26.61
N PHE A 17 -11.54 -15.73 -27.00
CA PHE A 17 -11.34 -16.89 -27.88
C PHE A 17 -12.33 -16.80 -29.04
N ALA A 18 -11.83 -16.90 -30.28
CA ALA A 18 -12.65 -16.72 -31.48
C ALA A 18 -13.12 -18.04 -32.11
N HIS A 19 -12.41 -19.13 -31.83
CA HIS A 19 -12.62 -20.42 -32.51
C HIS A 19 -12.69 -21.62 -31.57
N ASP A 20 -12.37 -21.42 -30.29
CA ASP A 20 -12.38 -22.46 -29.27
C ASP A 20 -13.42 -22.15 -28.21
N ASP A 21 -14.34 -23.09 -27.97
CA ASP A 21 -15.19 -23.07 -26.79
C ASP A 21 -14.34 -23.50 -25.59
N VAL A 22 -13.95 -22.52 -24.76
CA VAL A 22 -13.19 -22.78 -23.54
C VAL A 22 -14.12 -22.83 -22.33
N VAL A 23 -13.98 -23.89 -21.53
CA VAL A 23 -14.64 -23.98 -20.24
C VAL A 23 -13.73 -23.34 -19.19
N VAL A 24 -14.12 -22.16 -18.71
CA VAL A 24 -13.43 -21.43 -17.64
C VAL A 24 -14.40 -21.15 -16.49
N PRO A 25 -13.91 -21.00 -15.25
CA PRO A 25 -14.76 -20.58 -14.14
C PRO A 25 -15.47 -19.26 -14.46
N GLU A 26 -16.74 -19.14 -14.05
CA GLU A 26 -17.48 -17.90 -14.20
C GLU A 26 -16.78 -16.75 -13.47
N TRP A 27 -16.80 -15.57 -14.09
CA TRP A 27 -16.23 -14.37 -13.49
C TRP A 27 -17.00 -14.00 -12.20
N MET A 28 -16.25 -13.63 -11.16
CA MET A 28 -16.82 -13.18 -9.89
C MET A 28 -16.63 -11.67 -9.73
N TYR A 29 -17.74 -10.95 -9.72
CA TYR A 29 -17.80 -9.54 -9.37
C TYR A 29 -17.76 -9.37 -7.85
N SER A 30 -17.17 -8.26 -7.40
CA SER A 30 -17.22 -7.87 -6.00
C SER A 30 -18.28 -6.80 -5.79
N ARG A 31 -19.20 -7.03 -4.87
CA ARG A 31 -20.20 -6.05 -4.43
C ARG A 31 -19.89 -5.60 -3.02
N ASP A 32 -19.95 -4.30 -2.80
CA ASP A 32 -19.79 -3.73 -1.46
C ASP A 32 -20.88 -4.27 -0.53
N SER A 33 -20.50 -4.77 0.65
CA SER A 33 -21.46 -5.17 1.68
C SER A 33 -21.89 -4.01 2.58
N GLY A 34 -21.22 -2.85 2.48
CA GLY A 34 -21.36 -1.71 3.38
C GLY A 34 -20.67 -1.90 4.73
N LYS A 35 -20.13 -3.10 5.02
CA LYS A 35 -19.40 -3.36 6.26
C LYS A 35 -17.91 -3.11 6.07
N GLU A 36 -17.41 -2.18 6.86
CA GLU A 36 -16.01 -1.84 6.96
C GLU A 36 -15.64 -1.72 8.44
N PHE A 37 -14.48 -2.24 8.81
CA PHE A 37 -13.91 -2.02 10.14
C PHE A 37 -12.53 -1.39 10.03
N ARG A 38 -12.28 -0.40 10.88
CA ARG A 38 -11.01 0.32 10.93
C ARG A 38 -10.14 -0.25 12.04
N ILE A 39 -8.86 -0.48 11.73
CA ILE A 39 -7.86 -0.94 12.70
C ILE A 39 -7.16 0.31 13.25
N THR A 40 -7.63 0.80 14.41
CA THR A 40 -7.27 2.13 14.90
C THR A 40 -6.05 2.16 15.81
N ASN A 41 -5.90 1.17 16.70
CA ASN A 41 -4.94 1.20 17.81
C ASN A 41 -4.24 -0.16 18.01
N GLY A 42 -3.32 -0.22 18.98
CA GLY A 42 -2.58 -1.44 19.33
C GLY A 42 -1.48 -1.79 18.34
N TRP A 43 -1.00 -0.81 17.58
CA TRP A 43 0.06 -0.99 16.62
C TRP A 43 1.43 -0.94 17.30
N SER A 44 2.34 -1.82 16.87
CA SER A 44 3.77 -1.70 17.15
C SER A 44 4.53 -1.41 15.87
N LEU A 45 5.57 -0.59 15.97
CA LEU A 45 6.46 -0.21 14.87
C LEU A 45 7.90 -0.59 15.21
N GLU A 46 8.59 -1.24 14.26
CA GLU A 46 10.00 -1.60 14.38
C GLU A 46 10.71 -1.29 13.05
N PHE A 47 11.83 -0.57 13.09
CA PHE A 47 12.64 -0.33 11.89
C PHE A 47 13.52 -1.55 11.63
N MET A 48 13.17 -2.34 10.61
CA MET A 48 13.91 -3.55 10.22
C MET A 48 15.23 -3.17 9.53
N GLU A 49 15.15 -2.16 8.67
CA GLU A 49 16.28 -1.55 7.99
C GLU A 49 16.11 -0.05 8.09
N SER A 50 17.15 0.68 8.50
CA SER A 50 17.07 2.13 8.63
C SER A 50 18.42 2.80 8.54
N GLU A 51 18.44 3.93 7.83
CA GLU A 51 19.55 4.85 7.82
C GLU A 51 19.07 6.31 8.01
N PRO A 52 19.48 7.00 9.10
CA PRO A 52 20.30 6.52 10.21
C PRO A 52 19.66 5.36 10.99
N ALA A 53 20.47 4.52 11.65
CA ALA A 53 19.94 3.39 12.41
C ALA A 53 19.01 3.83 13.55
N ILE A 54 17.81 3.25 13.56
CA ILE A 54 16.81 3.33 14.63
C ILE A 54 16.61 1.91 15.15
N ARG A 55 16.60 1.75 16.48
CA ARG A 55 16.49 0.44 17.15
C ARG A 55 15.36 0.46 18.16
N GLY A 56 14.79 -0.71 18.42
CA GLY A 56 13.72 -0.90 19.38
C GLY A 56 12.35 -0.97 18.71
N VAL A 57 11.35 -1.27 19.55
CA VAL A 57 9.95 -1.39 19.16
C VAL A 57 9.19 -0.23 19.79
N PHE A 58 8.49 0.54 18.97
CA PHE A 58 7.66 1.66 19.38
C PHE A 58 6.21 1.19 19.46
N GLY A 59 5.54 1.41 20.59
CA GLY A 59 4.08 1.34 20.64
C GLY A 59 3.49 2.61 20.05
N ILE A 60 2.59 2.50 19.07
CA ILE A 60 1.91 3.64 18.47
C ILE A 60 0.39 3.46 18.58
N ASP A 61 -0.27 4.41 19.23
CA ASP A 61 -1.73 4.36 19.44
C ASP A 61 -2.52 4.71 18.17
N SER A 62 -1.88 5.44 17.24
CA SER A 62 -2.43 5.75 15.93
C SER A 62 -1.35 5.69 14.85
N LEU A 63 -1.78 5.37 13.64
CA LEU A 63 -0.95 5.44 12.45
C LEU A 63 -0.65 6.91 12.10
N MET A 64 0.61 7.19 11.74
CA MET A 64 1.12 8.52 11.40
C MET A 64 2.39 8.40 10.55
N SER A 65 2.85 9.51 10.00
CA SER A 65 4.15 9.56 9.30
C SER A 65 5.31 9.29 10.27
N TRP A 66 6.36 8.60 9.82
CA TRP A 66 7.60 8.43 10.59
C TRP A 66 8.21 9.75 11.06
N THR A 67 7.96 10.83 10.30
CA THR A 67 8.44 12.17 10.62
C THR A 67 7.81 12.77 11.88
N GLU A 68 6.76 12.14 12.40
CA GLU A 68 5.92 12.61 13.51
C GLU A 68 6.02 11.72 14.77
N ILE A 69 6.74 10.59 14.72
CA ILE A 69 6.78 9.61 15.83
C ILE A 69 7.64 10.02 17.04
N GLY A 70 8.14 11.27 17.08
CA GLY A 70 9.00 11.78 18.15
C GLY A 70 10.45 11.26 18.13
N GLU A 71 10.83 10.44 17.15
CA GLU A 71 12.22 10.01 16.92
C GLU A 71 12.88 10.92 15.87
N GLU A 72 13.81 11.78 16.28
CA GLU A 72 14.43 12.78 15.40
C GLU A 72 15.18 12.16 14.21
N ARG A 73 15.71 10.94 14.33
CA ARG A 73 16.33 10.25 13.20
C ARG A 73 15.32 9.84 12.14
N ALA A 74 14.07 9.60 12.52
CA ALA A 74 13.00 9.16 11.62
C ALA A 74 12.67 10.23 10.57
N LYS A 75 12.80 11.52 10.91
CA LYS A 75 12.59 12.66 10.01
C LYS A 75 13.53 12.71 8.80
N ARG A 76 14.71 12.11 8.92
CA ARG A 76 15.75 12.07 7.87
C ARG A 76 16.10 10.66 7.43
N ASN A 77 15.19 9.73 7.70
CA ASN A 77 15.44 8.30 7.52
C ASN A 77 15.15 7.84 6.10
N THR A 78 15.86 6.80 5.68
CA THR A 78 15.42 5.90 4.63
C THR A 78 15.50 4.48 5.12
N GLY A 79 14.52 3.65 4.75
CA GLY A 79 14.52 2.25 5.12
C GLY A 79 13.14 1.60 5.09
N THR A 80 13.04 0.52 5.84
CA THR A 80 11.87 -0.36 5.93
C THR A 80 11.47 -0.54 7.38
N ALA A 81 10.22 -0.18 7.71
CA ALA A 81 9.67 -0.36 9.04
C ALA A 81 8.48 -1.34 9.02
N ARG A 82 8.50 -2.28 9.96
CA ARG A 82 7.44 -3.26 10.18
C ARG A 82 6.43 -2.75 11.18
N TYR A 83 5.19 -2.61 10.72
CA TYR A 83 4.03 -2.39 11.54
C TYR A 83 3.41 -3.74 11.91
N ARG A 84 3.00 -3.93 13.16
CA ARG A 84 2.27 -5.13 13.60
C ARG A 84 1.05 -4.76 14.42
N VAL A 85 -0.06 -5.47 14.21
CA VAL A 85 -1.30 -5.30 14.99
C VAL A 85 -2.08 -6.61 15.01
N LYS A 86 -2.80 -6.84 16.11
CA LYS A 86 -3.78 -7.92 16.21
C LYS A 86 -5.17 -7.36 16.05
N PHE A 87 -6.02 -8.05 15.28
CA PHE A 87 -7.41 -7.69 15.09
C PHE A 87 -8.29 -8.94 15.04
N THR A 88 -9.56 -8.79 15.39
CA THR A 88 -10.52 -9.92 15.43
C THR A 88 -11.53 -9.80 14.30
N ILE A 89 -11.79 -10.90 13.61
CA ILE A 89 -12.83 -10.98 12.58
C ILE A 89 -13.51 -12.35 12.60
N ASN A 90 -14.82 -12.38 12.36
CA ASN A 90 -15.56 -13.61 12.09
C ASN A 90 -16.00 -13.61 10.63
N LYS A 91 -15.49 -14.56 9.84
CA LYS A 91 -15.78 -14.64 8.42
C LYS A 91 -17.20 -15.10 8.19
N VAL A 92 -17.85 -14.48 7.22
CA VAL A 92 -19.16 -14.88 6.72
C VAL A 92 -18.96 -15.70 5.44
N PRO A 93 -19.58 -16.90 5.33
CA PRO A 93 -19.53 -17.69 4.10
C PRO A 93 -19.99 -16.91 2.86
N GLY A 94 -19.30 -17.10 1.73
CA GLY A 94 -19.60 -16.38 0.48
C GLY A 94 -19.15 -14.91 0.45
N ARG A 95 -18.40 -14.46 1.47
CA ARG A 95 -17.78 -13.14 1.51
C ARG A 95 -16.28 -13.21 1.27
N GLU A 96 -15.75 -12.10 0.78
CA GLU A 96 -14.33 -11.81 0.66
C GLU A 96 -14.00 -10.58 1.51
N TYR A 97 -12.73 -10.43 1.87
CA TYR A 97 -12.24 -9.34 2.72
C TYR A 97 -11.12 -8.60 2.02
N LEU A 98 -11.29 -7.30 1.83
CA LEU A 98 -10.30 -6.40 1.25
C LEU A 98 -9.60 -5.63 2.35
N LEU A 99 -8.28 -5.79 2.48
CA LEU A 99 -7.45 -4.89 3.27
C LEU A 99 -7.19 -3.63 2.44
N ASN A 100 -7.41 -2.47 3.04
CA ASN A 100 -7.05 -1.17 2.50
C ASN A 100 -6.06 -0.51 3.46
N LEU A 101 -4.89 -0.13 2.95
CA LEU A 101 -3.86 0.51 3.75
C LEU A 101 -4.00 2.03 3.83
N GLY A 102 -4.91 2.63 3.05
CA GLY A 102 -5.06 4.07 2.97
C GLY A 102 -3.84 4.71 2.31
N ASP A 103 -3.27 5.73 2.95
CA ASP A 103 -2.01 6.34 2.52
C ASP A 103 -0.80 5.51 2.97
N VAL A 104 0.09 5.21 2.02
CA VAL A 104 1.33 4.46 2.18
C VAL A 104 2.45 5.26 1.51
N ARG A 105 3.57 5.42 2.21
CA ARG A 105 4.73 6.21 1.78
C ARG A 105 5.99 5.35 1.81
N GLU A 106 6.28 4.57 0.76
CA GLU A 106 5.59 4.54 -0.56
C GLU A 106 5.19 3.13 -1.04
N SER A 107 5.72 2.07 -0.42
CA SER A 107 5.34 0.69 -0.75
C SER A 107 5.20 -0.16 0.50
N ALA A 108 4.37 -1.20 0.42
CA ALA A 108 4.03 -2.06 1.55
C ALA A 108 4.02 -3.54 1.17
N CYS A 109 4.80 -4.38 1.85
CA CYS A 109 4.64 -5.83 1.81
C CYS A 109 3.73 -6.28 2.97
N VAL A 110 2.64 -6.98 2.64
CA VAL A 110 1.60 -7.35 3.61
C VAL A 110 1.71 -8.82 3.98
N TYR A 111 1.64 -9.11 5.27
CA TYR A 111 1.56 -10.47 5.82
C TYR A 111 0.35 -10.60 6.75
N VAL A 112 -0.36 -11.70 6.64
CA VAL A 112 -1.47 -12.04 7.53
C VAL A 112 -1.21 -13.43 8.11
N ASN A 113 -1.19 -13.53 9.45
CA ASN A 113 -0.88 -14.76 10.18
C ASN A 113 0.44 -15.41 9.71
N GLY A 114 1.47 -14.59 9.49
CA GLY A 114 2.81 -15.02 9.03
C GLY A 114 2.88 -15.43 7.56
N ARG A 115 1.79 -15.30 6.79
CA ARG A 115 1.75 -15.64 5.35
C ARG A 115 1.76 -14.37 4.51
N GLU A 116 2.65 -14.31 3.52
CA GLU A 116 2.72 -13.21 2.58
C GLU A 116 1.46 -13.13 1.70
N VAL A 117 0.85 -11.95 1.68
CA VAL A 117 -0.31 -11.61 0.85
C VAL A 117 0.15 -11.01 -0.48
N GLY A 118 1.14 -10.13 -0.42
CA GLY A 118 1.79 -9.51 -1.58
C GLY A 118 2.28 -8.08 -1.29
N THR A 119 2.90 -7.49 -2.31
CA THR A 119 3.47 -6.14 -2.27
C THR A 119 2.59 -5.13 -2.99
N LEU A 120 2.28 -4.03 -2.31
CA LEU A 120 1.47 -2.91 -2.81
C LEU A 120 2.39 -1.72 -3.04
N PHE A 121 2.48 -1.27 -4.30
CA PHE A 121 3.41 -0.21 -4.73
C PHE A 121 2.74 0.89 -5.56
N ALA A 122 1.42 0.80 -5.73
CA ALA A 122 0.62 1.76 -6.48
C ALA A 122 -0.75 1.91 -5.84
N VAL A 123 -1.33 3.10 -6.01
CA VAL A 123 -2.70 3.34 -5.58
C VAL A 123 -3.68 2.55 -6.47
N PRO A 124 -4.79 2.07 -5.89
CA PRO A 124 -5.06 2.04 -4.45
C PRO A 124 -4.33 0.88 -3.75
N PHE A 125 -3.76 1.15 -2.56
CA PHE A 125 -3.06 0.16 -1.74
C PHE A 125 -4.03 -0.83 -1.08
N THR A 126 -4.60 -1.71 -1.90
CA THR A 126 -5.64 -2.67 -1.49
C THR A 126 -5.30 -4.08 -1.93
N THR A 127 -5.64 -5.08 -1.10
CA THR A 127 -5.46 -6.50 -1.45
C THR A 127 -6.51 -7.40 -0.79
N ARG A 128 -6.75 -8.57 -1.39
CA ARG A 128 -7.67 -9.59 -0.85
C ARG A 128 -6.95 -10.39 0.23
N ILE A 129 -7.54 -10.43 1.44
CA ILE A 129 -6.98 -11.15 2.58
C ILE A 129 -7.85 -12.33 3.06
N GLY A 130 -9.04 -12.57 2.49
CA GLY A 130 -9.99 -13.55 3.02
C GLY A 130 -9.45 -14.97 3.17
N ARG A 131 -8.61 -15.42 2.23
CA ARG A 131 -7.96 -16.75 2.29
C ARG A 131 -6.86 -16.86 3.35
N TYR A 132 -6.40 -15.75 3.91
CA TYR A 132 -5.35 -15.68 4.93
C TYR A 132 -5.91 -15.49 6.35
N LEU A 133 -7.16 -15.07 6.44
CA LEU A 133 -7.86 -14.82 7.70
C LEU A 133 -8.32 -16.12 8.39
N ASN A 134 -8.17 -16.15 9.70
CA ASN A 134 -8.80 -17.09 10.62
C ASN A 134 -10.06 -16.44 11.23
N ASN A 135 -11.02 -17.26 11.68
CA ASN A 135 -12.07 -16.75 12.57
C ASN A 135 -11.47 -16.48 13.96
N GLY A 136 -11.79 -15.34 14.56
CA GLY A 136 -11.18 -14.87 15.79
C GLY A 136 -10.01 -13.92 15.53
N GLU A 137 -8.97 -14.03 16.36
CA GLU A 137 -7.79 -13.17 16.31
C GLU A 137 -6.90 -13.46 15.09
N ASN A 138 -6.39 -12.40 14.46
CA ASN A 138 -5.47 -12.43 13.34
C ASN A 138 -4.32 -11.45 13.60
N LEU A 139 -3.11 -11.84 13.20
CA LEU A 139 -1.94 -10.96 13.19
C LEU A 139 -1.78 -10.35 11.79
N LEU A 140 -1.76 -9.02 11.71
CA LEU A 140 -1.40 -8.27 10.52
C LEU A 140 0.00 -7.70 10.72
N GLU A 141 0.90 -7.95 9.76
CA GLU A 141 2.20 -7.31 9.68
C GLU A 141 2.34 -6.61 8.32
N ILE A 142 2.91 -5.40 8.32
CA ILE A 142 3.08 -4.59 7.12
C ILE A 142 4.50 -4.01 7.12
N ASP A 143 5.32 -4.42 6.16
CA ASP A 143 6.65 -3.85 5.94
C ASP A 143 6.52 -2.68 4.98
N VAL A 144 6.70 -1.47 5.48
CA VAL A 144 6.61 -0.25 4.68
C VAL A 144 8.00 0.29 4.39
N THR A 145 8.27 0.52 3.10
CA THR A 145 9.54 1.10 2.61
C THR A 145 9.29 2.49 2.05
N ASN A 146 10.05 3.49 2.50
CA ASN A 146 9.94 4.87 2.03
C ASN A 146 10.90 5.19 0.87
N LEU A 147 10.82 6.42 0.36
CA LEU A 147 11.82 6.96 -0.57
C LEU A 147 13.06 7.48 0.17
N PRO A 148 14.23 7.48 -0.47
CA PRO A 148 15.45 8.02 0.12
C PRO A 148 15.48 9.56 0.17
N ALA A 149 14.42 10.26 -0.25
CA ALA A 149 14.38 11.72 -0.39
C ALA A 149 14.79 12.46 0.89
N ASN A 150 14.24 12.05 2.05
CA ASN A 150 14.59 12.63 3.35
C ASN A 150 16.07 12.42 3.71
N ARG A 151 16.62 11.25 3.35
CA ARG A 151 18.02 10.92 3.63
C ARG A 151 18.99 11.67 2.71
N ILE A 152 18.66 11.74 1.42
CA ILE A 152 19.43 12.47 0.40
C ILE A 152 19.50 13.96 0.75
N SER A 153 18.37 14.55 1.11
CA SER A 153 18.32 15.97 1.49
C SER A 153 19.17 16.26 2.74
N ASP A 154 19.12 15.38 3.74
CA ASP A 154 19.99 15.47 4.93
C ASP A 154 21.49 15.34 4.59
N TYR A 155 21.86 14.45 3.65
CA TYR A 155 23.25 14.34 3.21
C TYR A 155 23.74 15.63 2.57
N ASP A 156 22.97 16.21 1.66
CA ASP A 156 23.32 17.46 0.99
C ASP A 156 23.43 18.62 1.99
N ARG A 157 22.52 18.72 2.99
CA ARG A 157 22.62 19.72 4.07
C ARG A 157 23.88 19.59 4.92
N ARG A 158 24.32 18.36 5.17
CA ARG A 158 25.51 18.08 5.99
C ARG A 158 26.81 18.06 5.18
N GLY A 159 26.75 18.28 3.87
CA GLY A 159 27.91 18.23 2.97
C GLY A 159 28.54 16.84 2.87
N VAL A 160 27.77 15.77 3.07
CA VAL A 160 28.26 14.40 2.95
C VAL A 160 28.47 14.09 1.46
N GLN A 161 29.65 13.57 1.08
CA GLN A 161 29.87 13.08 -0.28
C GLN A 161 29.19 11.72 -0.47
N TRP A 162 27.93 11.74 -0.92
CA TRP A 162 27.16 10.54 -1.24
C TRP A 162 27.04 10.28 -2.75
N ARG A 163 27.33 11.28 -3.59
CA ARG A 163 27.31 11.18 -5.06
C ARG A 163 28.59 10.53 -5.60
N ILE A 164 28.82 9.27 -5.24
CA ILE A 164 29.99 8.50 -5.67
C ILE A 164 29.58 7.62 -6.85
N PHE A 165 29.19 8.26 -7.95
CA PHE A 165 28.74 7.58 -9.17
C PHE A 165 29.68 7.86 -10.32
N ASN A 166 29.99 6.83 -11.12
CA ASN A 166 30.91 6.96 -12.25
C ASN A 166 30.23 7.49 -13.51
N ASP A 167 28.98 7.10 -13.76
CA ASP A 167 28.32 7.28 -15.06
C ASP A 167 26.94 7.95 -15.00
N ILE A 168 26.48 8.44 -13.84
CA ILE A 168 25.18 9.09 -13.71
C ILE A 168 25.31 10.56 -13.27
N ASN A 169 24.73 11.44 -14.06
CA ASN A 169 24.55 12.84 -13.70
C ASN A 169 23.31 12.97 -12.82
N VAL A 170 23.51 13.16 -11.51
CA VAL A 170 22.43 13.52 -10.58
C VAL A 170 22.16 15.02 -10.73
N VAL A 171 21.13 15.35 -11.49
CA VAL A 171 20.73 16.72 -11.88
C VAL A 171 19.28 17.01 -11.51
N ASP A 172 18.87 18.27 -11.57
CA ASP A 172 17.45 18.63 -11.46
C ASP A 172 16.68 18.39 -12.76
N VAL A 173 15.38 18.72 -12.75
CA VAL A 173 14.49 18.63 -13.92
C VAL A 173 14.92 19.53 -15.09
N ASN A 174 15.80 20.51 -14.85
CA ASN A 174 16.38 21.42 -15.85
C ASN A 174 17.81 21.01 -16.25
N TYR A 175 18.24 19.80 -15.89
CA TYR A 175 19.58 19.26 -16.14
C TYR A 175 20.73 20.09 -15.54
N GLN A 176 20.45 20.83 -14.46
CA GLN A 176 21.47 21.57 -13.72
C GLN A 176 21.99 20.74 -12.54
N GLN A 177 23.31 20.81 -12.30
CA GLN A 177 23.90 20.26 -11.08
C GLN A 177 23.46 21.13 -9.89
N THR A 178 22.63 20.56 -9.02
CA THR A 178 22.18 21.20 -7.78
C THR A 178 22.25 20.22 -6.62
N LEU A 179 22.28 20.77 -5.41
CA LEU A 179 21.99 20.05 -4.17
C LEU A 179 20.47 19.91 -3.98
N TYR A 180 20.08 18.93 -3.17
CA TYR A 180 18.73 18.68 -2.68
C TYR A 180 18.57 19.13 -1.21
N ASP A 181 19.47 20.00 -0.74
CA ASP A 181 19.50 20.58 0.60
C ASP A 181 18.25 21.42 0.94
N LYS A 182 17.53 21.86 -0.09
CA LYS A 182 16.28 22.64 0.01
C LYS A 182 15.01 21.79 0.06
N TRP A 183 15.08 20.48 -0.17
CA TRP A 183 13.88 19.63 -0.16
C TRP A 183 13.27 19.56 1.25
N GLU A 184 12.04 19.99 1.40
CA GLU A 184 11.32 19.82 2.67
C GLU A 184 11.19 18.34 3.03
N THR A 185 11.09 18.06 4.32
CA THR A 185 10.84 16.70 4.81
C THR A 185 9.52 16.20 4.26
N VAL A 186 9.55 15.06 3.57
CA VAL A 186 8.35 14.42 3.02
C VAL A 186 7.82 13.35 3.97
N PRO A 187 6.50 13.08 3.97
CA PRO A 187 5.92 11.98 4.74
C PRO A 187 6.57 10.62 4.44
N SER A 188 6.53 9.70 5.40
CA SER A 188 7.11 8.35 5.26
C SER A 188 6.35 7.35 6.12
N GLY A 189 6.29 6.09 5.68
CA GLY A 189 5.62 5.03 6.46
C GLY A 189 4.15 4.84 6.13
N LEU A 190 3.36 4.49 7.15
CA LEU A 190 1.94 4.16 7.05
C LEU A 190 1.09 5.19 7.79
N PRO A 191 0.75 6.34 7.17
CA PRO A 191 -0.24 7.27 7.75
C PRO A 191 -1.64 6.66 7.85
N GLY A 192 -2.01 5.74 6.96
CA GLY A 192 -3.32 5.10 6.98
C GLY A 192 -4.44 5.97 6.40
N PRO A 193 -5.71 5.74 6.77
CA PRO A 193 -6.18 4.72 7.71
C PRO A 193 -6.08 3.29 7.14
N VAL A 194 -5.90 2.31 8.02
CA VAL A 194 -6.01 0.90 7.66
C VAL A 194 -7.42 0.40 7.95
N THR A 195 -8.10 -0.13 6.93
CA THR A 195 -9.44 -0.72 7.05
C THR A 195 -9.49 -2.10 6.42
N VAL A 196 -10.46 -2.89 6.87
CA VAL A 196 -10.83 -4.13 6.20
C VAL A 196 -12.30 -4.05 5.86
N LYS A 197 -12.59 -4.28 4.58
CA LYS A 197 -13.91 -4.16 3.99
C LYS A 197 -14.42 -5.53 3.58
N GLU A 198 -15.62 -5.89 4.03
CA GLU A 198 -16.32 -7.09 3.58
C GLU A 198 -16.97 -6.83 2.21
N VAL A 199 -16.78 -7.75 1.28
CA VAL A 199 -17.43 -7.71 -0.04
C VAL A 199 -18.13 -9.04 -0.33
N LEU A 200 -19.28 -8.98 -1.00
CA LEU A 200 -19.95 -10.16 -1.55
C LEU A 200 -19.27 -10.54 -2.86
N LEU A 201 -19.03 -11.83 -3.08
CA LEU A 201 -18.71 -12.35 -4.42
C LEU A 201 -19.99 -12.78 -5.11
N THR A 202 -20.21 -12.31 -6.35
CA THR A 202 -21.43 -12.59 -7.13
C THR A 202 -21.12 -12.75 -8.60
N HIS A 203 -21.95 -13.52 -9.32
CA HIS A 203 -21.92 -13.62 -10.78
C HIS A 203 -22.78 -12.54 -11.46
N ASP A 204 -23.54 -11.77 -10.69
CA ASP A 204 -24.41 -10.70 -11.19
C ASP A 204 -23.71 -9.32 -11.21
N PRO A 205 -23.50 -8.72 -12.40
CA PRO A 205 -22.84 -7.43 -12.56
C PRO A 205 -23.73 -6.21 -12.25
N SER A 206 -25.03 -6.39 -12.00
CA SER A 206 -26.06 -5.34 -12.01
C SER A 206 -25.82 -4.12 -11.11
N ASP A 207 -25.11 -4.28 -9.98
CA ASP A 207 -24.82 -3.19 -9.03
C ASP A 207 -23.43 -2.55 -9.21
N SER A 208 -22.71 -2.88 -10.28
CA SER A 208 -21.28 -2.53 -10.45
C SER A 208 -20.95 -1.84 -11.77
N VAL A 209 -21.97 -1.47 -12.55
CA VAL A 209 -21.80 -0.86 -13.86
C VAL A 209 -21.39 0.61 -13.71
N VAL A 210 -20.11 0.90 -13.91
CA VAL A 210 -19.71 2.24 -14.37
C VAL A 210 -20.09 2.30 -15.84
N TYR A 211 -21.17 3.03 -16.16
CA TYR A 211 -21.42 3.42 -17.54
C TYR A 211 -20.26 4.30 -17.98
N LEU A 212 -19.35 3.76 -18.80
CA LEU A 212 -18.54 4.61 -19.67
C LEU A 212 -19.51 5.15 -20.72
N GLY A 213 -20.26 6.18 -20.34
CA GLY A 213 -21.12 6.90 -21.26
C GLY A 213 -20.30 7.31 -22.47
N ASN A 214 -20.84 7.06 -23.66
CA ASN A 214 -20.32 7.55 -24.93
C ASN A 214 -20.32 9.09 -24.89
N GLY A 215 -19.27 9.67 -24.31
CA GLY A 215 -18.96 11.09 -24.29
C GLY A 215 -18.02 11.50 -25.42
N PHE A 216 -17.73 10.62 -26.37
CA PHE A 216 -17.24 11.03 -27.68
C PHE A 216 -18.46 11.23 -28.59
N GLN A 217 -18.98 12.45 -28.59
CA GLN A 217 -19.71 12.95 -29.77
C GLN A 217 -18.67 13.47 -30.79
N PRO A 218 -18.93 13.28 -32.10
CA PRO A 218 -17.99 13.59 -33.18
C PRO A 218 -17.64 15.08 -33.28
#